data_AF-A0A660UBM3-F1
#
_entry.id   AF-A0A660UBM3-F1
#
_cell.length_a   1.000
_cell.length_b   1.000
_cell.length_c   1.000
_cell.angle_alpha   90.00
_cell.angle_beta   90.00
_cell.angle_gamma   90.00
#
_symmetry.space_group_name_H-M   'P 1'
#
loop_
_entity.id
_entity.type
_entity.pdbx_description
1 polymer ?
#
loop_
_entity_poly.entity_id
_entity_poly.type
_entity_poly.pdbx_seq_one_letter_code
_entity_poly.pdbx_strand_id
1 'polypeptide(L)'
;MEDIYKAFEILGISYTTDMSVVSKAFRVLAKRYHPDSNPQKSAENQKKMQMINEAYSLIKKYLKSGEFSGSIREPTGRTHDVKEEWVHYRSRWEKAWEEARKKREEKIRMEMEKRRREEEFLRRFWEKVAKMKKVEDEDEKKFEVILNYVLVLIKFYYKNNLHNVSIRSRPYNIAVFDGYVKKLREIIKRVEFEGSKLGSERFSEKARIIVKFLNVFLNTVMFPAPQSIERVASAYESYSRLVESTDRIMMDFFNSENPVFISAKGGKRSSDNQKEVMAKYKDRIKKALDTIESFLTGYPSSPLVDYARGRVEMLESFYYAFF
;
A
#
# COMPACT_ATOMS: atom_id res chain seq x y z
N MET A 1 -39.23 -56.13 -17.93
CA MET A 1 -38.54 -57.35 -17.45
C MET A 1 -37.03 -57.16 -17.38
N GLU A 2 -36.39 -56.40 -18.27
CA GLU A 2 -34.93 -56.19 -18.28
C GLU A 2 -34.38 -55.49 -17.01
N ASP A 3 -35.13 -54.55 -16.44
CA ASP A 3 -34.72 -53.83 -15.22
C ASP A 3 -34.63 -54.71 -13.97
N ILE A 4 -35.39 -55.81 -13.90
CA ILE A 4 -35.34 -56.72 -12.73
C ILE A 4 -34.04 -57.52 -12.71
N TYR A 5 -33.59 -57.99 -13.88
CA TYR A 5 -32.36 -58.77 -14.01
C TYR A 5 -31.15 -57.92 -13.68
N LYS A 6 -31.14 -56.67 -14.14
CA LYS A 6 -30.12 -55.67 -13.79
C LYS A 6 -30.12 -55.37 -12.28
N ALA A 7 -31.28 -55.35 -11.63
CA ALA A 7 -31.33 -55.16 -10.18
C ALA A 7 -30.71 -56.34 -9.40
N PHE A 8 -30.97 -57.59 -9.81
CA PHE A 8 -30.34 -58.77 -9.18
C PHE A 8 -28.81 -58.76 -9.36
N GLU A 9 -28.37 -58.33 -10.54
CA GLU A 9 -26.96 -58.14 -10.86
C GLU A 9 -26.29 -57.03 -10.03
N ILE A 10 -26.96 -55.90 -9.80
CA ILE A 10 -26.47 -54.82 -8.92
C ILE A 10 -26.27 -55.31 -7.48
N LEU A 11 -27.13 -56.22 -7.01
CA LEU A 11 -26.97 -56.87 -5.70
C LEU A 11 -25.96 -58.04 -5.73
N GLY A 12 -25.44 -58.41 -6.90
CA GLY A 12 -24.42 -59.44 -7.08
C GLY A 12 -24.92 -60.86 -6.83
N ILE A 13 -26.21 -61.10 -7.03
CA ILE A 13 -26.85 -62.40 -6.80
C ILE A 13 -27.53 -62.90 -8.08
N SER A 14 -27.62 -64.23 -8.24
CA SER A 14 -28.41 -64.82 -9.32
C SER A 14 -29.91 -64.58 -9.09
N TYR A 15 -30.69 -64.62 -10.17
CA TYR A 15 -32.14 -64.52 -10.07
C TYR A 15 -32.69 -65.55 -9.07
N THR A 16 -33.46 -65.08 -8.10
CA THR A 16 -34.02 -65.91 -7.04
C THR A 16 -35.36 -65.33 -6.60
N THR A 17 -36.28 -66.21 -6.22
CA THR A 17 -37.55 -65.84 -5.60
C THR A 17 -37.44 -65.75 -4.07
N ASP A 18 -36.29 -66.17 -3.50
CA ASP A 18 -36.07 -66.13 -2.06
C ASP A 18 -35.61 -64.75 -1.60
N MET A 19 -36.54 -64.02 -0.97
CA MET A 19 -36.29 -62.69 -0.43
C MET A 19 -35.21 -62.69 0.68
N SER A 20 -34.97 -63.82 1.36
CA SER A 20 -33.95 -63.90 2.41
C SER A 20 -32.54 -63.69 1.86
N VAL A 21 -32.26 -64.23 0.67
CA VAL A 21 -30.99 -64.09 -0.05
C VAL A 21 -30.81 -62.64 -0.52
N VAL A 22 -31.86 -62.04 -1.08
CA VAL A 22 -31.88 -60.65 -1.54
C VAL A 22 -31.60 -59.68 -0.38
N SER A 23 -32.28 -59.85 0.76
CA SER A 23 -32.06 -59.01 1.95
C SER A 23 -30.67 -59.19 2.56
N LYS A 24 -30.09 -60.40 2.50
CA LYS A 24 -28.75 -60.66 3.02
C LYS A 24 -27.68 -59.96 2.16
N ALA A 25 -27.78 -60.07 0.84
CA ALA A 25 -26.90 -59.39 -0.11
C ALA A 25 -26.96 -57.86 0.05
N PHE A 26 -28.18 -57.30 0.14
CA PHE A 26 -28.39 -55.89 0.41
C PHE A 26 -27.71 -55.41 1.69
N ARG A 27 -27.89 -56.12 2.81
CA ARG A 27 -27.29 -55.74 4.11
C ARG A 27 -25.76 -55.73 4.06
N VAL A 28 -25.16 -56.70 3.38
CA VAL A 28 -23.69 -56.78 3.22
C VAL A 28 -23.17 -55.59 2.40
N LEU A 29 -23.83 -55.28 1.28
CA LEU A 29 -23.46 -54.15 0.43
C LEU A 29 -23.70 -52.80 1.12
N ALA A 30 -24.83 -52.64 1.81
CA ALA A 30 -25.15 -51.43 2.56
C ALA A 30 -24.12 -51.15 3.67
N LYS A 31 -23.70 -52.18 4.42
CA LYS A 31 -22.64 -52.03 5.43
C LYS A 31 -21.29 -51.64 4.79
N ARG A 32 -20.98 -52.16 3.60
CA ARG A 32 -19.73 -51.87 2.89
C ARG A 32 -19.66 -50.45 2.34
N TYR A 33 -20.80 -49.91 1.91
CA TYR A 33 -20.89 -48.60 1.24
C TYR A 33 -21.56 -47.51 2.09
N HIS A 34 -21.79 -47.74 3.39
CA HIS A 34 -22.40 -46.74 4.28
C HIS A 34 -21.51 -45.49 4.40
N PRO A 35 -22.07 -44.27 4.29
CA PRO A 35 -21.30 -43.03 4.39
C PRO A 35 -20.59 -42.90 5.75
N ASP A 36 -21.25 -43.29 6.85
CA ASP A 36 -20.67 -43.21 8.20
C ASP A 36 -19.47 -44.14 8.41
N SER A 37 -19.41 -45.28 7.71
CA SER A 37 -18.28 -46.22 7.83
C SER A 37 -17.11 -45.87 6.92
N ASN A 38 -17.30 -44.96 5.95
CA ASN A 38 -16.29 -44.60 4.95
C ASN A 38 -16.32 -43.10 4.59
N PRO A 39 -15.95 -42.20 5.53
CA PRO A 39 -16.09 -40.75 5.37
C PRO A 39 -15.22 -40.15 4.25
N GLN A 40 -14.11 -40.80 3.85
CA GLN A 40 -13.22 -40.27 2.82
C GLN A 40 -13.66 -40.52 1.36
N LYS A 41 -14.73 -41.31 1.13
CA LYS A 41 -15.25 -41.65 -0.22
C LYS A 41 -16.74 -41.31 -0.38
N SER A 42 -17.21 -40.27 0.29
CA SER A 42 -18.65 -40.04 0.51
C SER A 42 -19.47 -39.94 -0.79
N ALA A 43 -19.01 -39.19 -1.79
CA ALA A 43 -19.80 -38.95 -3.01
C ALA A 43 -19.97 -40.20 -3.91
N GLU A 44 -18.96 -41.06 -4.00
CA GLU A 44 -19.02 -42.29 -4.81
C GLU A 44 -19.80 -43.39 -4.10
N ASN A 45 -19.58 -43.52 -2.78
CA ASN A 45 -20.31 -44.46 -1.94
C ASN A 45 -21.79 -44.10 -1.85
N GLN A 46 -22.13 -42.80 -1.84
CA GLN A 46 -23.52 -42.34 -1.86
C GLN A 46 -24.25 -42.76 -3.14
N LYS A 47 -23.62 -42.58 -4.32
CA LYS A 47 -24.20 -43.04 -5.60
C LYS A 47 -24.36 -44.55 -5.66
N LYS A 48 -23.36 -45.31 -5.20
CA LYS A 48 -23.42 -46.78 -5.13
C LYS A 48 -24.51 -47.25 -4.17
N MET A 49 -24.60 -46.63 -2.99
CA MET A 49 -25.65 -46.91 -2.01
C MET A 49 -27.05 -46.63 -2.57
N GLN A 50 -27.20 -45.54 -3.31
CA GLN A 50 -28.47 -45.21 -3.95
C GLN A 50 -28.88 -46.29 -4.97
N MET A 51 -27.97 -46.73 -5.84
CA MET A 51 -28.22 -47.81 -6.79
C MET A 51 -28.57 -49.14 -6.11
N ILE A 52 -27.89 -49.47 -5.00
CA ILE A 52 -28.16 -50.68 -4.19
C ILE A 52 -29.57 -50.60 -3.56
N ASN A 53 -29.97 -49.43 -3.05
CA ASN A 53 -31.30 -49.21 -2.47
C ASN A 53 -32.41 -49.29 -3.53
N GLU A 54 -32.19 -48.70 -4.70
CA GLU A 54 -33.14 -48.73 -5.83
C GLU A 54 -33.33 -50.15 -6.36
N ALA A 55 -32.23 -50.90 -6.56
CA ALA A 55 -32.26 -52.30 -6.99
C ALA A 55 -33.00 -53.20 -5.98
N TYR A 56 -32.70 -53.06 -4.68
CA TYR A 56 -33.38 -53.81 -3.63
C TYR A 56 -34.88 -53.52 -3.58
N SER A 57 -35.26 -52.25 -3.72
CA SER A 57 -36.67 -51.82 -3.69
C SER A 57 -37.45 -52.37 -4.89
N LEU A 58 -36.84 -52.38 -6.07
CA LEU A 58 -37.43 -52.89 -7.29
C LEU A 58 -37.65 -54.41 -7.23
N ILE A 59 -36.64 -55.17 -6.78
CA ILE A 59 -36.76 -56.63 -6.57
C ILE A 59 -37.83 -56.95 -5.54
N LYS A 60 -37.82 -56.24 -4.40
CA LYS A 60 -38.80 -56.46 -3.33
C LYS A 60 -40.23 -56.18 -3.81
N LYS A 61 -40.43 -55.16 -4.64
CA LYS A 61 -41.75 -54.84 -5.21
C LYS A 61 -42.21 -55.92 -6.17
N TYR A 62 -41.32 -56.40 -7.04
CA TYR A 62 -41.58 -57.45 -8.02
C TYR A 62 -41.91 -58.81 -7.38
N LEU A 63 -41.16 -59.22 -6.35
CA LEU A 63 -41.44 -60.47 -5.63
C LEU A 63 -42.73 -60.39 -4.80
N LYS A 64 -43.15 -59.19 -4.40
CA LYS A 64 -44.38 -58.97 -3.60
C LYS A 64 -45.63 -58.80 -4.46
N SER A 65 -45.51 -58.38 -5.73
CA SER A 65 -46.65 -58.17 -6.63
C SER A 65 -47.24 -59.45 -7.23
N GLY A 66 -46.64 -60.62 -6.98
CA GLY A 66 -47.23 -61.91 -7.35
C GLY A 66 -47.36 -62.16 -8.86
N GLU A 67 -46.73 -61.35 -9.72
CA GLU A 67 -46.69 -61.53 -11.18
C GLU A 67 -45.70 -62.64 -11.59
N PHE A 68 -45.85 -63.82 -10.97
CA PHE A 68 -45.19 -65.05 -11.37
C PHE A 68 -46.17 -66.22 -11.27
N SER A 69 -47.04 -66.35 -12.27
CA SER A 69 -47.70 -67.61 -12.63
C SER A 69 -47.34 -67.93 -14.08
N GLY A 70 -46.15 -68.46 -14.28
CA GLY A 70 -45.67 -68.86 -15.60
C GLY A 70 -44.69 -70.00 -15.44
N SER A 71 -45.17 -71.21 -15.70
CA SER A 71 -44.37 -72.41 -15.88
C SER A 71 -43.14 -72.08 -16.72
N ILE A 72 -41.95 -72.37 -16.20
CA ILE A 72 -40.71 -72.23 -16.95
C ILE A 72 -40.79 -73.23 -18.11
N ARG A 73 -41.17 -72.76 -19.29
CA ARG A 73 -40.78 -73.44 -20.53
C ARG A 73 -39.30 -73.13 -20.72
N GLU A 74 -38.48 -74.15 -20.56
CA GLU A 74 -37.08 -74.09 -20.95
C GLU A 74 -36.98 -73.61 -22.41
N PRO A 75 -36.18 -72.57 -22.70
CA PRO A 75 -35.91 -72.21 -24.07
C PRO A 75 -35.00 -73.29 -24.67
N THR A 76 -35.59 -74.19 -25.45
CA THR A 76 -34.86 -75.02 -26.40
C THR A 76 -34.30 -74.12 -27.49
N GLY A 77 -33.01 -73.83 -27.41
CA GLY A 77 -32.30 -73.08 -28.44
C GLY A 77 -30.98 -72.56 -27.92
N ARG A 78 -29.90 -73.29 -28.25
CA ARG A 78 -28.46 -72.99 -28.03
C ARG A 78 -28.18 -72.18 -26.76
N THR A 79 -27.63 -72.85 -25.76
CA THR A 79 -26.86 -72.22 -24.70
C THR A 79 -25.77 -71.34 -25.31
N HIS A 80 -26.08 -70.08 -25.62
CA HIS A 80 -25.07 -69.05 -25.77
C HIS A 80 -24.45 -68.94 -24.39
N ASP A 81 -23.16 -69.20 -24.27
CA ASP A 81 -22.49 -69.31 -22.99
C ASP A 81 -22.44 -67.94 -22.30
N VAL A 82 -23.52 -67.62 -21.57
CA VAL A 82 -23.66 -66.37 -20.81
C VAL A 82 -22.54 -66.26 -19.77
N LYS A 83 -21.84 -67.34 -19.38
CA LYS A 83 -20.65 -67.22 -18.53
C LYS A 83 -19.48 -66.54 -19.24
N GLU A 84 -19.24 -66.80 -20.52
CA GLU A 84 -18.10 -66.20 -21.24
C GLU A 84 -18.30 -64.70 -21.49
N GLU A 85 -19.50 -64.26 -21.88
CA GLU A 85 -19.79 -62.83 -22.07
C GLU A 85 -19.76 -62.05 -20.76
N TRP A 86 -20.27 -62.61 -19.66
CA TRP A 86 -20.21 -61.98 -18.33
C TRP A 86 -18.81 -61.96 -17.74
N VAL A 87 -18.00 -62.99 -17.97
CA VAL A 87 -16.58 -63.02 -17.60
C VAL A 87 -15.80 -62.02 -18.45
N HIS A 88 -16.10 -61.88 -19.73
CA HIS A 88 -15.47 -60.90 -20.62
C HIS A 88 -15.91 -59.45 -20.31
N TYR A 89 -17.18 -59.23 -19.99
CA TYR A 89 -17.71 -57.94 -19.55
C TYR A 89 -17.11 -57.52 -18.19
N ARG A 90 -17.11 -58.43 -17.20
CA ARG A 90 -16.46 -58.22 -15.89
C ARG A 90 -14.97 -57.94 -16.05
N SER A 91 -14.26 -58.67 -16.90
CA SER A 91 -12.84 -58.47 -17.17
C SER A 91 -12.56 -57.12 -17.85
N ARG A 92 -13.38 -56.71 -18.83
CA ARG A 92 -13.28 -55.38 -19.47
C ARG A 92 -13.61 -54.25 -18.49
N TRP A 93 -14.61 -54.44 -17.63
CA TRP A 93 -14.96 -53.49 -16.58
C TRP A 93 -13.88 -53.38 -15.50
N GLU A 94 -13.35 -54.49 -15.01
CA GLU A 94 -12.25 -54.51 -14.03
C GLU A 94 -11.00 -53.82 -14.61
N LYS A 95 -10.64 -54.11 -15.86
CA LYS A 95 -9.55 -53.40 -16.57
C LYS A 95 -9.82 -51.90 -16.68
N ALA A 96 -11.00 -51.49 -17.13
CA ALA A 96 -11.35 -50.07 -17.25
C ALA A 96 -11.40 -49.34 -15.89
N TRP A 97 -11.89 -49.99 -14.84
CA TRP A 97 -11.89 -49.46 -13.47
C TRP A 97 -10.48 -49.34 -12.90
N GLU A 98 -9.62 -50.32 -13.16
CA GLU A 98 -8.23 -50.30 -12.72
C GLU A 98 -7.40 -49.24 -13.47
N GLU A 99 -7.65 -49.06 -14.77
CA GLU A 99 -7.08 -47.96 -15.56
C GLU A 99 -7.56 -46.58 -15.09
N ALA A 100 -8.86 -46.42 -14.81
CA ALA A 100 -9.41 -45.18 -14.27
C ALA A 100 -8.85 -44.87 -12.87
N ARG A 101 -8.67 -45.89 -12.03
CA ARG A 101 -8.01 -45.78 -10.73
C ARG A 101 -6.56 -45.35 -10.88
N LYS A 102 -5.78 -45.98 -11.78
CA LYS A 102 -4.39 -45.61 -12.07
C LYS A 102 -4.28 -44.16 -12.56
N LYS A 103 -5.12 -43.74 -13.51
CA LYS A 103 -5.17 -42.34 -13.98
C LYS A 103 -5.50 -41.35 -12.87
N ARG A 104 -6.40 -41.72 -11.94
CA ARG A 104 -6.77 -40.88 -10.79
C ARG A 104 -5.66 -40.81 -9.76
N GLU A 105 -5.02 -41.93 -9.44
CA GLU A 105 -3.86 -42.01 -8.55
C GLU A 105 -2.68 -41.23 -9.14
N GLU A 106 -2.47 -41.33 -10.46
CA GLU A 106 -1.47 -40.54 -11.18
C GLU A 106 -1.78 -39.05 -11.16
N LYS A 107 -3.05 -38.65 -11.37
CA LYS A 107 -3.48 -37.26 -11.25
C LYS A 107 -3.26 -36.70 -9.83
N ILE A 108 -3.64 -37.47 -8.80
CA ILE A 108 -3.39 -37.10 -7.41
C ILE A 108 -1.88 -36.99 -7.15
N ARG A 109 -1.09 -37.93 -7.66
CA ARG A 109 0.38 -37.91 -7.55
C ARG A 109 0.96 -36.66 -8.23
N MET A 110 0.51 -36.33 -9.43
CA MET A 110 0.94 -35.13 -10.16
C MET A 110 0.54 -33.84 -9.44
N GLU A 111 -0.69 -33.76 -8.91
CA GLU A 111 -1.14 -32.61 -8.11
C GLU A 111 -0.36 -32.46 -6.81
N MET A 112 -0.11 -33.56 -6.09
CA MET A 112 0.71 -33.58 -4.87
C MET A 112 2.15 -33.17 -5.17
N GLU A 113 2.72 -33.63 -6.28
CA GLU A 113 4.07 -33.26 -6.69
C GLU A 113 4.15 -31.79 -7.12
N LYS A 114 3.15 -31.29 -7.85
CA LYS A 114 3.03 -29.87 -8.19
C LYS A 114 2.96 -29.01 -6.93
N ARG A 115 2.10 -29.39 -5.97
CA ARG A 115 1.97 -28.69 -4.69
C ARG A 115 3.28 -28.70 -3.90
N ARG A 116 3.99 -29.84 -3.86
CA ARG A 116 5.31 -29.93 -3.23
C ARG A 116 6.31 -28.98 -3.88
N ARG A 117 6.36 -28.90 -5.22
CA ARG A 117 7.23 -27.96 -5.94
C ARG A 117 6.87 -26.50 -5.64
N GLU A 118 5.58 -26.18 -5.58
CA GLU A 118 5.09 -24.85 -5.21
C GLU A 118 5.44 -24.48 -3.76
N GLU A 119 5.25 -25.40 -2.80
CA GLU A 119 5.63 -25.23 -1.40
C GLU A 119 7.16 -25.05 -1.24
N GLU A 120 7.96 -25.87 -1.93
CA GLU A 120 9.42 -25.75 -1.95
C GLU A 120 9.87 -24.41 -2.56
N PHE A 121 9.22 -23.97 -3.65
CA PHE A 121 9.47 -22.67 -4.27
C PHE A 121 9.14 -21.52 -3.31
N LEU A 122 7.94 -21.53 -2.70
CA LEU A 122 7.52 -20.52 -1.74
C LEU A 122 8.45 -20.47 -0.53
N ARG A 123 8.85 -21.63 0.01
CA ARG A 123 9.81 -21.71 1.12
C ARG A 123 11.13 -21.06 0.75
N ARG A 124 11.72 -21.40 -0.42
CA ARG A 124 12.97 -20.79 -0.90
C ARG A 124 12.84 -19.30 -1.15
N PHE A 125 11.71 -18.86 -1.71
CA PHE A 125 11.41 -17.46 -1.94
C PHE A 125 11.35 -16.68 -0.62
N TRP A 126 10.58 -17.15 0.36
CA TRP A 126 10.46 -16.50 1.66
C TRP A 126 11.77 -16.53 2.46
N GLU A 127 12.57 -17.59 2.35
CA GLU A 127 13.91 -17.63 2.93
C GLU A 127 14.82 -16.55 2.32
N LYS A 128 14.76 -16.34 1.00
CA LYS A 128 15.49 -15.27 0.31
C LYS A 128 15.02 -13.88 0.76
N VAL A 129 13.71 -13.68 0.85
CA VAL A 129 13.11 -12.41 1.33
C VAL A 129 13.52 -12.12 2.77
N ALA A 130 13.50 -13.13 3.65
CA ALA A 130 13.93 -12.96 5.05
C ALA A 130 15.42 -12.59 5.16
N LYS A 131 16.29 -13.21 4.33
CA LYS A 131 17.72 -12.83 4.26
C LYS A 131 17.89 -11.39 3.76
N MET A 132 17.17 -10.98 2.72
CA MET A 132 17.19 -9.61 2.22
C MET A 132 16.75 -8.62 3.30
N LYS A 133 15.63 -8.90 3.97
CA LYS A 133 15.12 -8.05 5.05
C LYS A 133 16.12 -7.89 6.19
N LYS A 134 16.81 -8.97 6.59
CA LYS A 134 17.86 -8.88 7.61
C LYS A 134 19.00 -7.94 7.20
N VAL A 135 19.42 -7.99 5.93
CA VAL A 135 20.44 -7.06 5.39
C VAL A 135 19.90 -5.62 5.42
N GLU A 136 18.65 -5.40 5.04
CA GLU A 136 18.02 -4.08 5.12
C GLU A 136 17.96 -3.54 6.55
N ASP A 137 17.54 -4.35 7.52
CA ASP A 137 17.46 -3.95 8.93
C ASP A 137 18.85 -3.61 9.53
N GLU A 138 19.91 -4.31 9.09
CA GLU A 138 21.29 -4.02 9.48
C GLU A 138 21.82 -2.74 8.81
N ASP A 139 21.54 -2.55 7.53
CA ASP A 139 21.95 -1.36 6.78
C ASP A 139 21.17 -0.11 7.20
N GLU A 140 19.92 -0.25 7.64
CA GLU A 140 19.14 0.85 8.23
C GLU A 140 19.88 1.45 9.43
N LYS A 141 20.35 0.62 10.36
CA LYS A 141 21.10 1.08 11.54
C LYS A 141 22.41 1.78 11.15
N LYS A 142 23.14 1.25 10.16
CA LYS A 142 24.36 1.90 9.64
C LYS A 142 24.02 3.25 9.01
N PHE A 143 22.91 3.31 8.27
CA PHE A 143 22.45 4.51 7.61
C PHE A 143 21.96 5.58 8.60
N GLU A 144 21.34 5.20 9.71
CA GLU A 144 20.99 6.11 10.80
C GLU A 144 22.22 6.79 11.40
N VAL A 145 23.31 6.03 11.59
CA VAL A 145 24.59 6.59 12.05
C VAL A 145 25.15 7.59 11.05
N ILE A 146 25.11 7.28 9.75
CA ILE A 146 25.47 8.21 8.66
C ILE A 146 24.64 9.50 8.77
N LEU A 147 23.32 9.37 8.87
CA LEU A 147 22.41 10.52 8.97
C LEU A 147 22.71 11.37 10.19
N ASN A 148 22.97 10.76 11.35
CA ASN A 148 23.26 11.50 12.57
C ASN A 148 24.52 12.36 12.44
N TYR A 149 25.59 11.85 11.83
CA TYR A 149 26.80 12.64 11.56
C TYR A 149 26.50 13.86 10.67
N VAL A 150 25.71 13.66 9.61
CA VAL A 150 25.30 14.73 8.71
C VAL A 150 24.46 15.77 9.45
N LEU A 151 23.46 15.34 10.22
CA LEU A 151 22.58 16.22 10.98
C LEU A 151 23.36 17.07 11.99
N VAL A 152 24.32 16.48 12.71
CA VAL A 152 25.16 17.21 13.67
C VAL A 152 25.97 18.31 12.97
N LEU A 153 26.57 18.02 11.82
CA LEU A 153 27.31 19.03 11.05
C LEU A 153 26.40 20.16 10.55
N ILE A 154 25.26 19.83 9.94
CA ILE A 154 24.34 20.84 9.41
C ILE A 154 23.79 21.70 10.56
N LYS A 155 23.42 21.08 11.69
CA LYS A 155 23.00 21.83 12.89
C LYS A 155 24.11 22.77 13.40
N PHE A 156 25.36 22.32 13.42
CA PHE A 156 26.49 23.15 13.83
C PHE A 156 26.64 24.39 12.94
N TYR A 157 26.48 24.24 11.62
CA TYR A 157 26.57 25.34 10.67
C TYR A 157 25.57 26.47 10.97
N TYR A 158 24.30 26.12 11.15
CA TYR A 158 23.25 27.09 11.45
C TYR A 158 23.35 27.66 12.86
N LYS A 159 23.60 26.80 13.86
CA LYS A 159 23.70 27.22 15.28
C LYS A 159 24.81 28.25 15.51
N ASN A 160 25.91 28.16 14.77
CA ASN A 160 27.03 29.09 14.88
C ASN A 160 26.98 30.25 13.87
N ASN A 161 25.83 30.46 13.20
CA ASN A 161 25.62 31.53 12.23
C ASN A 161 26.65 31.55 11.08
N LEU A 162 27.18 30.38 10.71
CA LEU A 162 28.17 30.27 9.63
C LEU A 162 27.57 30.49 8.23
N HIS A 163 26.24 30.53 8.13
CA HIS A 163 25.52 30.94 6.93
C HIS A 163 25.60 32.45 6.67
N ASN A 164 25.82 33.25 7.71
CA ASN A 164 25.99 34.68 7.55
C ASN A 164 27.44 34.99 7.17
N VAL A 165 27.66 35.38 5.91
CA VAL A 165 28.98 35.68 5.35
C VAL A 165 29.71 36.75 6.18
N SER A 166 29.01 37.80 6.63
CA SER A 166 29.63 38.86 7.44
C SER A 166 30.10 38.36 8.81
N ILE A 167 29.39 37.39 9.39
CA ILE A 167 29.77 36.79 10.69
C ILE A 167 30.98 35.87 10.52
N ARG A 168 30.98 34.99 9.52
CA ARG A 168 32.09 34.05 9.34
C ARG A 168 33.38 34.67 8.83
N SER A 169 33.31 35.82 8.14
CA SER A 169 34.50 36.57 7.71
C SER A 169 35.21 37.33 8.83
N ARG A 170 34.73 37.27 10.08
CA ARG A 170 35.40 37.88 11.25
C ARG A 170 36.63 37.05 11.66
N PRO A 171 37.72 37.66 12.16
CA PRO A 171 39.00 36.97 12.42
C PRO A 171 38.89 35.64 13.18
N TYR A 172 38.14 35.60 14.29
CA TYR A 172 37.92 34.39 15.08
C TYR A 172 37.11 33.32 14.32
N ASN A 173 36.10 33.74 13.54
CA ASN A 173 35.18 32.82 12.87
C ASN A 173 35.73 32.23 11.56
N ILE A 174 36.78 32.83 10.97
CA ILE A 174 37.46 32.27 9.80
C ILE A 174 37.98 30.86 10.14
N ALA A 175 38.71 30.73 11.24
CA ALA A 175 39.25 29.43 11.66
C ALA A 175 38.14 28.40 11.98
N VAL A 176 37.04 28.85 12.60
CA VAL A 176 35.87 28.00 12.89
C VAL A 176 35.23 27.51 11.59
N PHE A 177 35.08 28.40 10.61
CA PHE A 177 34.49 28.11 9.32
C PHE A 177 35.37 27.17 8.48
N ASP A 178 36.68 27.42 8.41
CA ASP A 178 37.62 26.56 7.71
C ASP A 178 37.66 25.15 8.32
N GLY A 179 37.64 25.07 9.65
CA GLY A 179 37.53 23.81 10.38
C GLY A 179 36.22 23.08 10.08
N TYR A 180 35.11 23.82 9.95
CA TYR A 180 33.82 23.27 9.54
C TYR A 180 33.87 22.70 8.11
N VAL A 181 34.39 23.47 7.14
CA VAL A 181 34.52 23.06 5.74
C VAL A 181 35.39 21.80 5.62
N LYS A 182 36.50 21.74 6.36
CA LYS A 182 37.36 20.54 6.40
C LYS A 182 36.58 19.31 6.89
N LYS A 183 35.88 19.42 8.02
CA LYS A 183 35.06 18.32 8.56
C LYS A 183 33.93 17.91 7.61
N LEU A 184 33.30 18.87 6.93
CA LEU A 184 32.26 18.58 5.94
C LEU A 184 32.80 17.75 4.78
N ARG A 185 33.98 18.10 4.24
CA ARG A 185 34.65 17.30 3.19
C ARG A 185 35.01 15.90 3.68
N GLU A 186 35.50 15.77 4.90
CA GLU A 186 35.80 14.46 5.51
C GLU A 186 34.54 13.60 5.65
N ILE A 187 33.43 14.19 6.10
CA ILE A 187 32.16 13.48 6.22
C ILE A 187 31.61 13.08 4.85
N ILE A 188 31.70 13.92 3.82
CA ILE A 188 31.30 13.54 2.45
C ILE A 188 32.01 12.25 2.01
N LYS A 189 33.34 12.21 2.14
CA LYS A 189 34.14 11.02 1.80
C LYS A 189 33.75 9.80 2.65
N ARG A 190 33.50 10.00 3.94
CA ARG A 190 33.09 8.93 4.85
C ARG A 190 31.72 8.37 4.50
N VAL A 191 30.75 9.23 4.18
CA VAL A 191 29.39 8.80 3.78
C VAL A 191 29.43 8.08 2.45
N GLU A 192 30.25 8.54 1.50
CA GLU A 192 30.46 7.86 0.22
C GLU A 192 31.04 6.46 0.42
N PHE A 193 32.11 6.34 1.22
CA PHE A 193 32.73 5.06 1.54
C PHE A 193 31.79 4.11 2.29
N GLU A 194 31.19 4.55 3.40
CA GLU A 194 30.28 3.70 4.18
C GLU A 194 29.00 3.37 3.40
N GLY A 195 28.50 4.30 2.59
CA GLY A 195 27.35 4.09 1.70
C GLY A 195 27.61 3.01 0.65
N SER A 196 28.82 2.96 0.08
CA SER A 196 29.21 1.92 -0.89
C SER A 196 29.30 0.51 -0.30
N LYS A 197 29.37 0.37 1.03
CA LYS A 197 29.39 -0.93 1.73
C LYS A 197 27.99 -1.46 2.06
N LEU A 198 26.94 -0.68 1.83
CA LEU A 198 25.57 -1.10 2.10
C LEU A 198 25.15 -2.14 1.06
N GLY A 199 24.61 -3.27 1.54
CA GLY A 199 24.12 -4.35 0.70
C GLY A 199 22.70 -4.12 0.17
N SER A 200 21.90 -3.29 0.86
CA SER A 200 20.59 -2.87 0.39
C SER A 200 20.71 -1.76 -0.66
N GLU A 201 20.16 -2.00 -1.86
CA GLU A 201 20.11 -0.98 -2.93
C GLU A 201 19.39 0.29 -2.47
N ARG A 202 18.32 0.13 -1.68
CA ARG A 202 17.54 1.26 -1.16
C ARG A 202 18.39 2.19 -0.28
N PHE A 203 19.18 1.64 0.64
CA PHE A 203 20.01 2.44 1.53
C PHE A 203 21.30 2.93 0.86
N SER A 204 21.86 2.15 -0.07
CA SER A 204 22.96 2.58 -0.93
C SER A 204 22.55 3.82 -1.74
N GLU A 205 21.39 3.80 -2.39
CA GLU A 205 20.87 4.95 -3.15
C GLU A 205 20.62 6.17 -2.26
N LYS A 206 20.03 5.98 -1.07
CA LYS A 206 19.88 7.07 -0.10
C LYS A 206 21.23 7.68 0.29
N ALA A 207 22.28 6.88 0.47
CA ALA A 207 23.62 7.38 0.77
C ALA A 207 24.20 8.19 -0.39
N ARG A 208 24.02 7.75 -1.65
CA ARG A 208 24.39 8.52 -2.84
C ARG A 208 23.69 9.87 -2.89
N ILE A 209 22.39 9.90 -2.59
CA ILE A 209 21.60 11.15 -2.51
C ILE A 209 22.16 12.08 -1.43
N ILE A 210 22.51 11.56 -0.26
CA ILE A 210 23.14 12.37 0.81
C ILE A 210 24.48 12.93 0.33
N VAL A 211 25.33 12.15 -0.31
CA VAL A 211 26.61 12.63 -0.86
C VAL A 211 26.38 13.74 -1.87
N LYS A 212 25.41 13.58 -2.78
CA LYS A 212 25.02 14.63 -3.73
C LYS A 212 24.56 15.90 -3.01
N PHE A 213 23.67 15.76 -2.04
CA PHE A 213 23.20 16.88 -1.22
C PHE A 213 24.37 17.60 -0.53
N LEU A 214 25.26 16.86 0.13
CA LEU A 214 26.38 17.46 0.87
C LEU A 214 27.38 18.16 -0.06
N ASN A 215 27.62 17.64 -1.27
CA ASN A 215 28.46 18.31 -2.26
C ASN A 215 27.83 19.62 -2.75
N VAL A 216 26.53 19.61 -3.06
CA VAL A 216 25.81 20.84 -3.43
C VAL A 216 25.81 21.82 -2.25
N PHE A 217 25.54 21.34 -1.04
CA PHE A 217 25.56 22.15 0.17
C PHE A 217 26.95 22.77 0.39
N LEU A 218 28.03 21.99 0.33
CA LEU A 218 29.40 22.49 0.42
C LEU A 218 29.67 23.57 -0.64
N ASN A 219 29.23 23.37 -1.88
CA ASN A 219 29.37 24.37 -2.93
C ASN A 219 28.64 25.68 -2.56
N THR A 220 27.38 25.60 -2.13
CA THR A 220 26.62 26.79 -1.69
C THR A 220 27.25 27.48 -0.48
N VAL A 221 27.85 26.72 0.43
CA VAL A 221 28.56 27.25 1.60
C VAL A 221 29.82 28.00 1.18
N MET A 222 30.61 27.43 0.26
CA MET A 222 31.87 28.02 -0.20
C MET A 222 31.66 29.23 -1.11
N PHE A 223 30.61 29.21 -1.93
CA PHE A 223 30.31 30.22 -2.92
C PHE A 223 28.91 30.78 -2.66
N PRO A 224 28.72 31.51 -1.54
CA PRO A 224 27.45 32.16 -1.27
C PRO A 224 27.18 33.23 -2.32
N ALA A 225 25.91 33.60 -2.51
CA ALA A 225 25.60 34.80 -3.26
C ALA A 225 26.33 35.99 -2.62
N PRO A 226 26.85 36.95 -3.41
CA PRO A 226 27.39 38.19 -2.88
C PRO A 226 26.40 38.83 -1.91
N GLN A 227 26.88 39.30 -0.75
CA GLN A 227 26.03 39.93 0.27
C GLN A 227 25.18 41.08 -0.30
N SER A 228 25.68 41.79 -1.31
CA SER A 228 24.92 42.82 -2.02
C SER A 228 23.66 42.27 -2.68
N ILE A 229 23.74 41.10 -3.32
CA ILE A 229 22.61 40.45 -3.98
C ILE A 229 21.60 39.94 -2.95
N GLU A 230 22.05 39.30 -1.87
CA GLU A 230 21.15 38.82 -0.80
C GLU A 230 20.42 39.98 -0.12
N ARG A 231 21.13 41.10 0.15
CA ARG A 231 20.51 42.31 0.71
C ARG A 231 19.49 42.91 -0.23
N VAL A 232 19.78 43.00 -1.53
CA VAL A 232 18.82 43.49 -2.54
C VAL A 232 17.59 42.60 -2.59
N ALA A 233 17.76 41.28 -2.64
CA ALA A 233 16.64 40.33 -2.67
C ALA A 233 15.79 40.43 -1.40
N SER A 234 16.41 40.50 -0.23
CA SER A 234 15.71 40.67 1.06
C SER A 234 14.97 42.01 1.15
N ALA A 235 15.55 43.08 0.60
CA ALA A 235 14.89 44.38 0.53
C ALA A 235 13.66 44.34 -0.39
N TYR A 236 13.75 43.67 -1.54
CA TYR A 236 12.60 43.50 -2.45
C TYR A 236 11.48 42.66 -1.81
N GLU A 237 11.84 41.59 -1.11
CA GLU A 237 10.86 40.78 -0.38
C GLU A 237 10.19 41.58 0.74
N SER A 238 10.98 42.36 1.50
CA SER A 238 10.47 43.22 2.58
C SER A 238 9.54 44.30 2.03
N TYR A 239 9.91 44.92 0.90
CA TYR A 239 9.07 45.87 0.20
C TYR A 239 7.76 45.22 -0.29
N SER A 240 7.82 44.02 -0.87
CA SER A 240 6.62 43.28 -1.30
C SER A 240 5.64 43.02 -0.14
N ARG A 241 6.14 42.54 1.01
CA ARG A 241 5.32 42.32 2.21
C ARG A 241 4.71 43.61 2.74
N LEU A 242 5.43 44.72 2.62
CA LEU A 242 4.93 46.03 3.01
C LEU A 242 3.78 46.51 2.11
N VAL A 243 3.89 46.30 0.80
CA VAL A 243 2.83 46.58 -0.16
C VAL A 243 1.57 45.80 0.21
N GLU A 244 1.67 44.49 0.42
CA GLU A 244 0.52 43.68 0.85
C GLU A 244 -0.09 44.16 2.17
N SER A 245 0.76 44.53 3.15
CA SER A 245 0.28 45.06 4.43
C SER A 245 -0.46 46.38 4.26
N THR A 246 0.01 47.26 3.37
CA THR A 246 -0.64 48.55 3.11
C THR A 246 -1.94 48.39 2.32
N ASP A 247 -2.03 47.44 1.39
CA ASP A 247 -3.30 47.10 0.73
C ASP A 247 -4.33 46.59 1.74
N ARG A 248 -3.92 45.71 2.66
CA ARG A 248 -4.81 45.23 3.73
C ARG A 248 -5.26 46.37 4.64
N ILE A 249 -4.37 47.31 4.98
CA ILE A 249 -4.75 48.50 5.74
C ILE A 249 -5.84 49.29 5.01
N MET A 250 -5.68 49.52 3.70
CA MET A 250 -6.68 50.24 2.90
C MET A 250 -8.00 49.49 2.83
N MET A 251 -7.97 48.18 2.56
CA MET A 251 -9.16 47.33 2.53
C MET A 251 -9.89 47.35 3.87
N ASP A 252 -9.16 47.19 4.98
CA ASP A 252 -9.72 47.21 6.33
C ASP A 252 -10.31 48.59 6.66
N PHE A 253 -9.60 49.67 6.30
CA PHE A 253 -10.04 51.03 6.56
C PHE A 253 -11.38 51.29 5.87
N PHE A 254 -11.46 51.08 4.55
CA PHE A 254 -12.66 51.34 3.75
C PHE A 254 -13.75 50.26 3.83
N ASN A 255 -13.58 49.26 4.69
CA ASN A 255 -14.64 48.28 4.95
C ASN A 255 -15.85 48.97 5.60
N SER A 256 -17.05 48.73 5.09
CA SER A 256 -18.29 49.29 5.63
C SER A 256 -18.57 48.88 7.07
N GLU A 257 -17.98 47.78 7.54
CA GLU A 257 -18.06 47.30 8.91
C GLU A 257 -16.97 47.92 9.82
N ASN A 258 -16.17 48.85 9.33
CA ASN A 258 -15.14 49.48 10.13
C ASN A 258 -15.76 50.33 11.25
N PRO A 259 -15.36 50.15 12.53
CA PRO A 259 -15.86 50.94 13.65
C PRO A 259 -15.70 52.48 13.49
N VAL A 260 -14.78 52.92 12.63
CA VAL A 260 -14.62 54.34 12.25
C VAL A 260 -15.88 54.88 11.55
N PHE A 261 -16.52 54.07 10.70
CA PHE A 261 -17.66 54.47 9.88
C PHE A 261 -19.02 54.00 10.43
N ILE A 262 -19.03 53.02 11.34
CA ILE A 262 -20.26 52.60 12.02
C ILE A 262 -20.72 53.73 12.94
N SER A 263 -21.86 54.33 12.58
CA SER A 263 -22.59 55.29 13.38
C SER A 263 -22.87 54.74 14.78
N ALA A 264 -22.17 55.29 15.76
CA ALA A 264 -22.42 55.05 17.15
C ALA A 264 -23.78 55.64 17.54
N LYS A 265 -24.84 54.83 17.53
CA LYS A 265 -26.00 55.11 18.37
C LYS A 265 -25.61 55.00 19.85
N GLY A 266 -24.92 56.01 20.40
CA GLY A 266 -24.80 56.23 21.84
C GLY A 266 -23.39 56.47 22.40
N GLY A 267 -23.18 57.67 22.96
CA GLY A 267 -22.31 57.91 24.12
C GLY A 267 -20.79 58.11 23.89
N LYS A 268 -20.17 58.85 24.83
CA LYS A 268 -18.75 59.25 24.89
C LYS A 268 -17.76 58.08 24.66
N ARG A 269 -18.10 56.89 25.15
CA ARG A 269 -17.30 55.65 25.05
C ARG A 269 -17.09 55.17 23.61
N SER A 270 -18.02 55.50 22.70
CA SER A 270 -17.88 55.14 21.28
C SER A 270 -16.98 56.10 20.50
N SER A 271 -16.89 57.37 20.91
CA SER A 271 -15.97 58.35 20.33
C SER A 271 -14.52 58.04 20.69
N ASP A 272 -14.28 57.60 21.93
CA ASP A 272 -12.93 57.20 22.38
C ASP A 272 -12.44 55.95 21.62
N ASN A 273 -13.33 54.98 21.35
CA ASN A 273 -13.01 53.80 20.55
C ASN A 273 -12.65 54.15 19.09
N GLN A 274 -13.38 55.08 18.47
CA GLN A 274 -13.07 55.56 17.12
C GLN A 274 -11.71 56.25 17.05
N LYS A 275 -11.39 57.09 18.04
CA LYS A 275 -10.07 57.75 18.14
C LYS A 275 -8.94 56.74 18.28
N GLU A 276 -9.14 55.70 19.10
CA GLU A 276 -8.13 54.64 19.27
C GLU A 276 -7.90 53.87 17.97
N VAL A 277 -8.97 53.51 17.26
CA VAL A 277 -8.87 52.82 15.96
C VAL A 277 -8.19 53.71 14.91
N MET A 278 -8.55 55.00 14.84
CA MET A 278 -7.88 55.96 13.95
C MET A 278 -6.40 56.12 14.27
N ALA A 279 -6.02 56.19 15.56
CA ALA A 279 -4.63 56.27 15.97
C ALA A 279 -3.82 55.03 15.52
N LYS A 280 -4.41 53.83 15.55
CA LYS A 280 -3.78 52.60 15.06
C LYS A 280 -3.53 52.65 13.56
N TYR A 281 -4.49 53.12 12.77
CA TYR A 281 -4.29 53.27 11.32
C TYR A 281 -3.21 54.32 11.01
N LYS A 282 -3.23 55.46 11.71
CA LYS A 282 -2.22 56.53 11.58
C LYS A 282 -0.80 56.01 11.80
N ASP A 283 -0.57 55.28 12.89
CA ASP A 283 0.74 54.70 13.21
C ASP A 283 1.21 53.68 12.16
N ARG A 284 0.29 52.82 11.68
CA ARG A 284 0.62 51.80 10.66
C ARG A 284 0.98 52.44 9.32
N ILE A 285 0.26 53.48 8.89
CA ILE A 285 0.56 54.21 7.65
C ILE A 285 1.90 54.93 7.78
N LYS A 286 2.16 55.60 8.91
CA LYS A 286 3.43 56.29 9.14
C LYS A 286 4.63 55.34 9.09
N LYS A 287 4.54 54.20 9.79
CA LYS A 287 5.58 53.15 9.74
C LYS A 287 5.81 52.63 8.31
N ALA A 288 4.74 52.53 7.53
CA ALA A 288 4.86 52.10 6.14
C ALA A 288 5.60 53.14 5.28
N LEU A 289 5.28 54.42 5.43
CA LEU A 289 5.99 55.52 4.76
C LEU A 289 7.48 55.52 5.11
N ASP A 290 7.82 55.49 6.41
CA ASP A 290 9.22 55.46 6.88
C ASP A 290 10.00 54.26 6.28
N THR A 291 9.33 53.12 6.14
CA THR A 291 9.94 51.90 5.56
C THR A 291 10.14 52.04 4.05
N ILE A 292 9.19 52.62 3.31
CA ILE A 292 9.32 52.85 1.86
C ILE A 292 10.43 53.88 1.59
N GLU A 293 10.52 54.95 2.39
CA GLU A 293 11.59 55.95 2.27
C GLU A 293 12.96 55.33 2.54
N SER A 294 13.09 54.49 3.57
CA SER A 294 14.32 53.75 3.82
C SER A 294 14.69 52.83 2.65
N PHE A 295 13.71 52.21 1.99
CA PHE A 295 13.93 51.39 0.80
C PHE A 295 14.42 52.24 -0.39
N LEU A 296 13.76 53.36 -0.67
CA LEU A 296 14.14 54.28 -1.75
C LEU A 296 15.54 54.85 -1.55
N THR A 297 15.91 55.17 -0.29
CA THR A 297 17.24 55.67 0.07
C THR A 297 18.31 54.58 -0.06
N GLY A 298 17.99 53.36 0.37
CA GLY A 298 18.92 52.23 0.34
C GLY A 298 19.15 51.65 -1.06
N TYR A 299 18.16 51.78 -1.96
CA TYR A 299 18.14 51.13 -3.27
C TYR A 299 17.66 52.07 -4.40
N PRO A 300 18.36 53.21 -4.63
CA PRO A 300 17.92 54.25 -5.56
C PRO A 300 17.92 53.83 -7.03
N SER A 301 18.61 52.72 -7.38
CA SER A 301 18.64 52.16 -8.74
C SER A 301 17.75 50.93 -8.89
N SER A 302 16.85 50.66 -7.93
CA SER A 302 15.92 49.54 -8.02
C SER A 302 14.91 49.74 -9.17
N PRO A 303 14.53 48.68 -9.91
CA PRO A 303 13.45 48.76 -10.90
C PRO A 303 12.08 49.02 -10.25
N LEU A 304 11.97 48.98 -8.91
CA LEU A 304 10.73 49.25 -8.17
C LEU A 304 10.60 50.71 -7.72
N VAL A 305 11.58 51.58 -8.01
CA VAL A 305 11.59 52.97 -7.51
C VAL A 305 10.33 53.74 -7.90
N ASP A 306 9.90 53.66 -9.15
CA ASP A 306 8.72 54.40 -9.61
C ASP A 306 7.44 53.90 -8.95
N TYR A 307 7.32 52.58 -8.77
CA TYR A 307 6.19 51.97 -8.05
C TYR A 307 6.19 52.36 -6.56
N ALA A 308 7.36 52.38 -5.92
CA ALA A 308 7.53 52.82 -4.54
C ALA A 308 7.19 54.30 -4.35
N ARG A 309 7.58 55.17 -5.28
CA ARG A 309 7.21 56.60 -5.25
C ARG A 309 5.71 56.81 -5.39
N GLY A 310 5.07 56.16 -6.36
CA GLY A 310 3.60 56.23 -6.49
C GLY A 310 2.88 55.71 -5.25
N ARG A 311 3.46 54.72 -4.55
CA ARG A 311 2.93 54.22 -3.28
C ARG A 311 3.06 55.24 -2.14
N VAL A 312 4.19 55.93 -2.05
CA VAL A 312 4.38 57.04 -1.10
C VAL A 312 3.31 58.10 -1.34
N GLU A 313 3.15 58.56 -2.58
CA GLU A 313 2.16 59.58 -2.94
C GLU A 313 0.73 59.16 -2.56
N MET A 314 0.34 57.91 -2.83
CA MET A 314 -0.96 57.36 -2.43
C MET A 314 -1.14 57.35 -0.91
N LEU A 315 -0.13 56.88 -0.17
CA LEU A 315 -0.20 56.75 1.30
C LEU A 315 -0.14 58.10 2.01
N GLU A 316 0.64 59.06 1.50
CA GLU A 316 0.68 60.43 1.99
C GLU A 316 -0.66 61.12 1.73
N SER A 317 -1.21 61.01 0.52
CA SER A 317 -2.53 61.56 0.18
C SER A 317 -3.61 61.01 1.11
N PHE A 318 -3.59 59.70 1.37
CA PHE A 318 -4.46 59.07 2.35
C PHE A 318 -4.22 59.62 3.76
N TYR A 319 -2.96 59.72 4.18
CA TYR A 319 -2.61 60.22 5.51
C TYR A 319 -3.14 61.63 5.76
N TYR A 320 -2.91 62.56 4.82
CA TYR A 320 -3.37 63.95 4.93
C TYR A 320 -4.88 64.10 4.81
N ALA A 321 -5.56 63.20 4.09
CA ALA A 321 -7.01 63.24 3.96
C ALA A 321 -7.74 62.80 5.23
N PHE A 322 -7.15 61.88 6.02
CA PHE A 322 -7.87 61.18 7.10
C PHE A 322 -7.27 61.36 8.52
N PHE A 323 -6.08 61.94 8.72
CA PHE A 323 -5.40 62.03 10.04
C PHE A 323 -4.77 63.38 10.38
#